data_AF-A0ABD5UBF0-F1
#
_entry.id   AF-A0ABD5UBF0-F1
#
_cell.length_a   1.000
_cell.length_b   1.000
_cell.length_c   1.000
_cell.angle_alpha   90.00
_cell.angle_beta   90.00
_cell.angle_gamma   90.00
#
_symmetry.space_group_name_H-M   'P 1'
#
loop_
_entity.id
_entity.type
_entity.pdbx_description
1 polymer ?
#
loop_
_entity_poly.entity_id
_entity_poly.type
_entity_poly.pdbx_seq_one_letter_code
_entity_poly.pdbx_strand_id
1 'polypeptide(L)'
;MDQRLIPGVRLLLLQLLALDALIHLADIAPNLAAVLQSGATPRTTTVLIALSVVAIVVGVLAVWAGLLSYRTAYALAAALMLAEIVAWLVVHNTSLGHTHDASLLVSTVQHFVGEPIETAAKTAEAIALVLAVYLFRVDAAATTYRTSSVRRLLAREE
;
A
#
# COMPACT_ATOMS: atom_id res chain seq x y z
N MET A 1 17.94 -15.91 5.80
CA MET A 1 17.26 -15.17 6.87
C MET A 1 16.52 -16.16 7.75
N ASP A 2 16.45 -15.90 9.06
CA ASP A 2 15.67 -16.70 9.99
C ASP A 2 14.19 -16.65 9.60
N GLN A 3 13.59 -17.80 9.26
CA GLN A 3 12.17 -17.90 8.91
C GLN A 3 11.26 -17.43 10.06
N ARG A 4 11.78 -17.35 11.28
CA ARG A 4 11.09 -16.82 12.46
C ARG A 4 10.74 -15.33 12.33
N LEU A 5 11.40 -14.56 11.47
CA LEU A 5 11.12 -13.13 11.29
C LEU A 5 9.96 -12.83 10.34
N ILE A 6 9.60 -13.77 9.46
CA ILE A 6 8.56 -13.56 8.43
C ILE A 6 7.19 -13.18 9.05
N PRO A 7 6.70 -13.86 10.11
CA PRO A 7 5.44 -13.45 10.75
C PRO A 7 5.48 -12.02 11.31
N GLY A 8 6.62 -11.61 11.89
CA GLY A 8 6.79 -10.26 12.42
C GLY A 8 6.75 -9.20 11.32
N VAL A 9 7.42 -9.45 10.18
CA VAL A 9 7.39 -8.54 9.03
C VAL A 9 5.99 -8.45 8.42
N ARG A 10 5.24 -9.55 8.37
CA ARG A 10 3.83 -9.56 7.92
C ARG A 10 2.93 -8.75 8.84
N LEU A 11 3.11 -8.88 10.15
CA LEU A 11 2.36 -8.10 11.12
C LEU A 11 2.66 -6.60 10.99
N LEU A 12 3.94 -6.24 10.83
CA LEU A 12 4.34 -4.86 10.60
C LEU A 12 3.74 -4.29 9.32
N LEU A 13 3.76 -5.05 8.22
CA LEU A 13 3.09 -4.65 6.98
C LEU A 13 1.58 -4.41 7.22
N LEU A 14 0.90 -5.30 7.93
CA LEU A 14 -0.52 -5.14 8.24
C LEU A 14 -0.79 -3.89 9.08
N GLN A 15 0.07 -3.60 10.07
CA GLN A 15 -0.05 -2.39 10.89
C GLN A 15 0.13 -1.12 10.07
N LEU A 16 1.07 -1.10 9.13
CA LEU A 16 1.29 0.04 8.24
C LEU A 16 0.13 0.25 7.28
N LEU A 17 -0.41 -0.83 6.68
CA LEU A 17 -1.60 -0.75 5.83
C LEU A 17 -2.84 -0.27 6.61
N ALA A 18 -2.98 -0.69 7.87
CA ALA A 18 -4.05 -0.21 8.72
C ALA A 18 -3.88 1.28 9.08
N LEU A 19 -2.65 1.70 9.39
CA LEU A 19 -2.34 3.11 9.66
C LEU A 19 -2.64 3.98 8.45
N ASP A 20 -2.19 3.57 7.26
CA ASP A 20 -2.46 4.25 5.99
C ASP A 20 -3.97 4.43 5.77
N ALA A 21 -4.72 3.33 5.84
CA ALA A 21 -6.17 3.37 5.65
C ALA A 21 -6.88 4.29 6.65
N LEU A 22 -6.41 4.36 7.90
CA LEU A 22 -6.95 5.26 8.92
C LEU A 22 -6.64 6.73 8.62
N ILE A 23 -5.42 7.04 8.17
CA ILE A 23 -5.06 8.41 7.78
C ILE A 23 -5.89 8.84 6.56
N HIS A 24 -5.98 7.99 5.55
CA HIS A 24 -6.78 8.23 4.36
C HIS A 24 -8.27 8.43 4.69
N LEU A 25 -8.85 7.64 5.59
CA LEU A 25 -10.22 7.86 6.06
C LEU A 25 -10.39 9.18 6.79
N ALA A 26 -9.43 9.56 7.66
CA ALA A 26 -9.47 10.82 8.37
C ALA A 26 -9.39 12.02 7.42
N ASP A 27 -8.58 11.93 6.37
CA ASP A 27 -8.42 12.95 5.34
C ASP A 27 -9.71 13.18 4.53
N ILE A 28 -10.37 12.09 4.10
CA ILE A 28 -11.58 12.22 3.28
C ILE A 28 -12.87 12.43 4.06
N ALA A 29 -12.88 12.20 5.38
CA ALA A 29 -14.10 12.24 6.19
C ALA A 29 -14.89 13.57 6.06
N PRO A 30 -14.26 14.77 6.08
CA PRO A 30 -14.99 16.03 5.91
C PRO A 30 -15.64 16.15 4.53
N ASN A 31 -14.93 15.75 3.46
CA ASN A 31 -15.45 15.78 2.09
C ASN A 31 -16.61 14.79 1.92
N LEU A 32 -16.49 13.60 2.50
CA LEU A 32 -17.55 12.59 2.46
C LEU A 32 -18.81 13.07 3.19
N ALA A 33 -18.67 13.68 4.36
CA ALA A 33 -19.78 14.27 5.09
C ALA A 33 -20.48 15.38 4.29
N ALA A 34 -19.70 16.26 3.65
CA ALA A 34 -20.24 17.33 2.81
C ALA A 34 -21.00 16.78 1.59
N VAL A 35 -20.48 15.74 0.93
CA VAL A 35 -21.14 15.04 -0.18
C VAL A 35 -22.47 14.43 0.26
N LEU A 36 -22.48 13.74 1.41
CA LEU A 36 -23.70 13.12 1.96
C LEU A 36 -24.76 14.16 2.32
N GLN A 37 -24.36 15.34 2.81
CA GLN A 37 -25.27 16.41 3.20
C GLN A 37 -25.81 17.20 2.01
N SER A 38 -25.00 17.42 0.98
CA SER A 38 -25.35 18.28 -0.17
C SER A 38 -25.88 17.51 -1.38
N GLY A 39 -25.64 16.21 -1.46
CA GLY A 39 -25.89 15.41 -2.68
C GLY A 39 -24.94 15.73 -3.83
N ALA A 40 -23.90 16.54 -3.59
CA ALA A 40 -22.91 16.89 -4.61
C ALA A 40 -22.07 15.66 -5.01
N THR A 41 -21.49 15.69 -6.21
CA THR A 41 -20.56 14.65 -6.63
C THR A 41 -19.25 14.74 -5.84
N PRO A 42 -18.71 13.60 -5.34
CA PRO A 42 -17.43 13.61 -4.65
C PRO A 42 -16.30 13.99 -5.60
N ARG A 43 -15.29 14.69 -5.07
CA ARG A 43 -14.05 14.97 -5.80
C ARG A 43 -13.38 13.66 -6.22
N THR A 44 -12.74 13.64 -7.38
CA THR A 44 -12.03 12.46 -7.89
C THR A 44 -11.00 11.93 -6.89
N THR A 45 -10.25 12.82 -6.21
CA THR A 45 -9.29 12.45 -5.17
C THR A 45 -9.96 11.73 -4.00
N THR A 46 -11.09 12.25 -3.50
CA THR A 46 -11.91 11.61 -2.45
C THR A 46 -12.34 10.20 -2.84
N VAL A 47 -12.78 10.00 -4.09
CA VAL A 47 -13.18 8.67 -4.59
C VAL A 47 -12.00 7.72 -4.65
N LEU A 48 -10.85 8.16 -5.19
CA LEU A 48 -9.66 7.32 -5.31
C LEU A 48 -9.11 6.88 -3.95
N ILE A 49 -9.08 7.79 -2.98
CA ILE A 49 -8.66 7.47 -1.60
C ILE A 49 -9.66 6.50 -0.95
N ALA A 50 -10.97 6.72 -1.11
CA ALA A 50 -11.97 5.78 -0.59
C ALA A 50 -11.81 4.37 -1.20
N LEU A 51 -11.53 4.28 -2.51
CA LEU A 51 -11.29 3.01 -3.18
C LEU A 51 -10.01 2.33 -2.68
N SER A 52 -8.96 3.08 -2.36
CA SER A 52 -7.72 2.51 -1.84
C SER A 52 -7.91 1.92 -0.44
N VAL A 53 -8.61 2.63 0.45
CA VAL A 53 -9.04 2.11 1.76
C VAL A 53 -9.84 0.81 1.60
N VAL A 54 -10.82 0.79 0.70
CA VAL A 54 -11.62 -0.41 0.41
C VAL A 54 -10.74 -1.54 -0.11
N ALA A 55 -9.79 -1.26 -1.00
CA ALA A 55 -8.87 -2.25 -1.55
C ALA A 55 -7.99 -2.88 -0.46
N ILE A 56 -7.50 -2.09 0.50
CA ILE A 56 -6.74 -2.58 1.66
C ILE A 56 -7.60 -3.55 2.49
N VAL A 57 -8.80 -3.10 2.90
CA VAL A 57 -9.70 -3.90 3.75
C VAL A 57 -10.10 -5.21 3.05
N VAL A 58 -10.56 -5.11 1.80
CA VAL A 58 -10.97 -6.29 1.01
C VAL A 58 -9.79 -7.22 0.78
N GLY A 59 -8.59 -6.69 0.49
CA GLY A 59 -7.39 -7.48 0.32
C GLY A 59 -7.02 -8.29 1.56
N VAL A 60 -7.08 -7.66 2.75
CA VAL A 60 -6.83 -8.34 4.03
C VAL A 60 -7.88 -9.43 4.29
N LEU A 61 -9.16 -9.11 4.11
CA LEU A 61 -10.25 -10.08 4.29
C LEU A 61 -10.14 -11.26 3.31
N ALA A 62 -9.75 -11.01 2.05
CA ALA A 62 -9.56 -12.05 1.05
C ALA A 62 -8.40 -13.00 1.41
N VAL A 63 -7.31 -12.49 2.01
CA VAL A 63 -6.24 -13.35 2.55
C VAL A 63 -6.75 -14.18 3.72
N TRP A 64 -7.46 -13.57 4.67
CA TRP A 64 -8.02 -14.29 5.84
C TRP A 64 -9.02 -15.36 5.46
N ALA A 65 -9.85 -15.09 4.46
CA ALA A 65 -10.81 -16.06 3.92
C ALA A 65 -10.16 -17.15 3.04
N GLY A 66 -8.85 -17.09 2.82
CA GLY A 66 -8.14 -18.03 1.95
C GLY A 66 -8.44 -17.87 0.45
N LEU A 67 -9.09 -16.75 0.07
CA LEU A 67 -9.42 -16.42 -1.31
C LEU A 67 -8.23 -15.84 -2.07
N LEU A 68 -7.26 -15.26 -1.36
CA LEU A 68 -6.06 -14.66 -1.92
C LEU A 68 -4.80 -15.28 -1.32
N SER A 69 -3.87 -15.71 -2.16
CA SER A 69 -2.57 -16.17 -1.69
C SER A 69 -1.77 -15.00 -1.11
N TYR A 70 -0.93 -15.27 -0.08
CA TYR A 70 -0.01 -14.27 0.48
C TYR A 70 0.84 -13.59 -0.59
N ARG A 71 1.35 -14.36 -1.55
CA ARG A 71 2.18 -13.83 -2.63
C ARG A 71 1.42 -12.83 -3.51
N THR A 72 0.18 -13.15 -3.88
CA THR A 72 -0.67 -12.23 -4.64
C THR A 72 -0.97 -10.98 -3.82
N ALA A 73 -1.26 -11.15 -2.53
CA ALA A 73 -1.51 -10.03 -1.63
C ALA A 73 -0.30 -9.08 -1.52
N TYR A 74 0.93 -9.60 -1.45
CA TYR A 74 2.14 -8.76 -1.43
C TYR A 74 2.35 -7.99 -2.73
N ALA A 75 2.09 -8.63 -3.87
CA ALA A 75 2.17 -7.95 -5.16
C ALA A 75 1.14 -6.82 -5.27
N LEU A 76 -0.11 -7.08 -4.85
CA LEU A 76 -1.18 -6.08 -4.86
C LEU A 76 -0.91 -4.94 -3.87
N ALA A 77 -0.44 -5.25 -2.66
CA ALA A 77 -0.05 -4.24 -1.68
C ALA A 77 1.08 -3.35 -2.21
N ALA A 78 2.12 -3.94 -2.81
CA ALA A 78 3.20 -3.17 -3.42
C ALA A 78 2.70 -2.28 -4.57
N ALA A 79 1.84 -2.80 -5.44
CA ALA A 79 1.26 -2.02 -6.54
C ALA A 79 0.40 -0.86 -6.02
N LEU A 80 -0.40 -1.10 -4.97
CA LEU A 80 -1.26 -0.09 -4.36
C LEU A 80 -0.46 1.04 -3.73
N MET A 81 0.51 0.72 -2.85
CA MET A 81 1.35 1.73 -2.18
C MET A 81 2.13 2.56 -3.21
N LEU A 82 2.65 1.92 -4.27
CA LEU A 82 3.32 2.64 -5.35
C LEU A 82 2.35 3.58 -6.09
N ALA A 83 1.13 3.13 -6.37
CA ALA A 83 0.12 3.95 -7.04
C ALA A 83 -0.29 5.15 -6.19
N GLU A 84 -0.42 5.00 -4.87
CA GLU A 84 -0.75 6.09 -3.94
C GLU A 84 0.36 7.14 -3.86
N ILE A 85 1.63 6.71 -3.77
CA ILE A 85 2.78 7.62 -3.80
C ILE A 85 2.83 8.39 -5.12
N VAL A 86 2.64 7.71 -6.25
CA VAL A 86 2.65 8.35 -7.57
C VAL A 86 1.46 9.30 -7.73
N ALA A 87 0.26 8.91 -7.28
CA ALA A 87 -0.91 9.76 -7.32
C ALA A 87 -0.71 11.03 -6.48
N TRP A 88 -0.15 10.90 -5.27
CA TRP A 88 0.18 12.04 -4.41
C TRP A 88 1.18 12.98 -5.06
N LEU A 89 2.25 12.44 -5.69
CA LEU A 89 3.20 13.24 -6.46
C LEU A 89 2.52 14.00 -7.61
N VAL A 90 1.64 13.33 -8.36
CA VAL A 90 0.92 13.97 -9.48
C VAL A 90 0.00 15.07 -8.98
N VAL A 91 -0.77 14.84 -7.92
CA VAL A 91 -1.71 15.84 -7.37
C VAL A 91 -0.97 17.11 -6.97
N HIS A 92 0.17 16.98 -6.28
CA HIS A 92 0.91 18.13 -5.73
C HIS A 92 1.85 18.83 -6.72
N ASN A 93 2.19 18.19 -7.84
CA ASN A 93 3.14 18.75 -8.81
C ASN A 93 2.51 19.07 -10.18
N THR A 94 1.21 18.84 -10.34
CA THR A 94 0.48 19.24 -11.56
C THR A 94 -0.51 20.36 -11.23
N SER A 95 -1.12 20.96 -12.25
CA SER A 95 -2.12 22.04 -12.12
C SER A 95 -3.36 21.67 -11.29
N LEU A 96 -3.42 20.46 -10.73
CA LEU A 96 -4.39 20.01 -9.74
C LEU A 96 -4.02 20.43 -8.29
N GLY A 97 -2.77 20.83 -8.03
CA GLY A 97 -2.24 21.20 -6.71
C GLY A 97 -1.26 22.38 -6.78
N HIS A 98 -1.81 23.59 -6.85
CA HIS A 98 -1.27 24.85 -6.31
C HIS A 98 0.25 25.19 -6.36
N THR A 99 1.03 24.86 -7.39
CA THR A 99 2.35 25.51 -7.58
C THR A 99 2.66 25.82 -9.05
N HIS A 100 2.78 27.11 -9.37
CA HIS A 100 3.14 27.58 -10.72
C HIS A 100 4.65 27.88 -10.90
N ASP A 101 5.44 27.96 -9.81
CA ASP A 101 6.81 28.52 -9.87
C ASP A 101 7.92 27.70 -9.16
N ALA A 102 7.60 26.56 -8.53
CA ALA A 102 8.59 25.71 -7.86
C ALA A 102 8.94 24.47 -8.70
N SER A 103 10.21 24.05 -8.68
CA SER A 103 10.61 22.77 -9.30
C SER A 103 9.93 21.59 -8.60
N LEU A 104 9.69 20.48 -9.32
CA LEU A 104 9.00 19.28 -8.80
C LEU A 104 9.58 18.80 -7.46
N LEU A 105 10.91 18.84 -7.32
CA LEU A 105 11.58 18.43 -6.10
C LEU A 105 11.29 19.39 -4.93
N VAL A 106 11.25 20.70 -5.20
CA VAL A 106 10.95 21.71 -4.17
C VAL A 106 9.48 21.62 -3.74
N SER A 107 8.53 21.52 -4.67
CA SER A 107 7.10 21.36 -4.35
C SER A 107 6.84 20.08 -3.54
N THR A 108 7.43 18.96 -3.98
CA THR A 108 7.32 17.68 -3.27
C THR A 108 7.86 17.79 -1.83
N VAL A 109 9.01 18.43 -1.63
CA VAL A 109 9.58 18.62 -0.28
C VAL A 109 8.70 19.56 0.55
N GLN A 110 8.13 20.60 -0.04
CA GLN A 110 7.24 21.53 0.67
C GLN A 110 5.99 20.84 1.20
N HIS A 111 5.32 20.01 0.40
CA HIS A 111 4.18 19.23 0.87
C HIS A 111 4.59 18.16 1.88
N PHE A 112 5.67 17.43 1.59
CA PHE A 112 6.15 16.38 2.50
C PHE A 112 6.59 16.91 3.86
N VAL A 113 7.13 18.12 3.97
CA VAL A 113 7.60 18.70 5.25
C VAL A 113 6.55 19.61 5.87
N GLY A 114 5.76 20.31 5.06
CA GLY A 114 4.76 21.28 5.50
C GLY A 114 3.52 20.65 6.12
N GLU A 115 3.23 19.38 5.80
CA GLU A 115 2.00 18.71 6.21
C GLU A 115 2.31 17.41 6.98
N PRO A 116 2.40 17.44 8.33
CA PRO A 116 2.86 16.31 9.13
C PRO A 116 2.05 15.01 8.94
N ILE A 117 0.75 15.14 8.66
CA ILE A 117 -0.13 13.99 8.41
C ILE A 117 0.19 13.36 7.05
N GLU A 118 0.41 14.17 6.02
CA GLU A 118 0.85 13.68 4.71
C GLU A 118 2.23 13.01 4.82
N THR A 119 3.16 13.61 5.58
CA THR A 119 4.47 13.00 5.86
C THR A 119 4.32 11.60 6.43
N ALA A 120 3.43 11.44 7.43
CA ALA A 120 3.19 10.17 8.10
C ALA A 120 2.58 9.14 7.14
N ALA A 121 1.58 9.53 6.34
CA ALA A 121 0.96 8.67 5.33
C ALA A 121 2.00 8.19 4.31
N LYS A 122 2.71 9.11 3.65
CA LYS A 122 3.70 8.77 2.63
C LYS A 122 4.87 7.95 3.18
N THR A 123 5.26 8.17 4.43
CA THR A 123 6.27 7.33 5.10
C THR A 123 5.73 5.92 5.34
N ALA A 124 4.48 5.78 5.81
CA ALA A 124 3.86 4.47 6.01
C ALA A 124 3.73 3.70 4.69
N GLU A 125 3.28 4.36 3.62
CA GLU A 125 3.17 3.79 2.28
C GLU A 125 4.54 3.32 1.76
N ALA A 126 5.58 4.15 1.88
CA ALA A 126 6.93 3.81 1.42
C ALA A 126 7.50 2.60 2.16
N ILE A 127 7.32 2.53 3.49
CA ILE A 127 7.76 1.38 4.28
C ILE A 127 6.94 0.15 3.91
N ALA A 128 5.62 0.27 3.81
CA ALA A 128 4.73 -0.83 3.41
C ALA A 128 5.09 -1.39 2.03
N LEU A 129 5.39 -0.52 1.06
CA LEU A 129 5.88 -0.90 -0.26
C LEU A 129 7.15 -1.75 -0.17
N VAL A 130 8.16 -1.28 0.59
CA VAL A 130 9.42 -2.00 0.78
C VAL A 130 9.18 -3.37 1.42
N LEU A 131 8.35 -3.44 2.47
CA LEU A 131 8.03 -4.70 3.15
C LEU A 131 7.24 -5.66 2.24
N ALA A 132 6.30 -5.16 1.45
CA ALA A 132 5.52 -5.97 0.52
C ALA A 132 6.41 -6.55 -0.59
N VAL A 133 7.27 -5.73 -1.22
CA VAL A 133 8.25 -6.19 -2.21
C VAL A 133 9.21 -7.22 -1.58
N TYR A 134 9.66 -6.95 -0.37
CA TYR A 134 10.52 -7.85 0.38
C TYR A 134 9.86 -9.22 0.61
N LEU A 135 8.64 -9.24 1.16
CA LEU A 135 7.89 -10.47 1.42
C LEU A 135 7.58 -11.23 0.12
N PHE A 136 7.23 -10.52 -0.96
CA PHE A 136 7.03 -11.11 -2.28
C PHE A 136 8.28 -11.87 -2.77
N ARG A 137 9.48 -11.28 -2.57
CA ARG A 137 10.75 -11.89 -2.96
C ARG A 137 11.07 -13.12 -2.11
N VAL A 138 10.86 -13.07 -0.80
CA VAL A 138 11.19 -14.17 0.12
C VAL A 138 10.24 -15.36 -0.08
N ASP A 139 8.94 -15.13 -0.26
CA ASP A 139 7.98 -16.22 -0.51
C ASP A 139 8.24 -16.93 -1.84
N ALA A 140 8.72 -16.21 -2.86
CA ALA A 140 9.13 -16.80 -4.13
C ALA A 140 10.30 -17.81 -3.95
N ALA A 141 11.31 -17.43 -3.16
CA ALA A 141 12.46 -18.29 -2.88
C ALA A 141 12.08 -19.54 -2.07
N ALA A 142 11.17 -19.41 -1.10
CA ALA A 142 10.69 -20.53 -0.29
C ALA A 142 9.92 -21.56 -1.14
N THR A 143 9.13 -21.09 -2.10
CA THR A 143 8.37 -21.96 -3.02
C THR A 143 9.31 -22.77 -3.91
N THR A 144 10.32 -22.13 -4.52
CA THR A 144 11.31 -22.81 -5.38
C THR A 144 12.10 -23.88 -4.63
N TYR A 145 12.50 -23.61 -3.38
CA TYR A 145 13.21 -24.58 -2.56
C TYR A 145 12.37 -25.85 -2.30
N ARG A 146 11.10 -25.70 -1.89
CA ARG A 146 10.21 -26.83 -1.61
C ARG A 146 10.04 -27.73 -2.83
N THR A 147 9.80 -27.15 -4.01
CA THR A 147 9.65 -27.91 -5.26
C THR A 147 10.92 -28.69 -5.62
N SER A 148 12.10 -28.08 -5.45
CA SER A 148 13.39 -28.75 -5.72
C SER A 148 13.69 -29.92 -4.77
N SER A 149 13.22 -29.84 -3.52
CA SER A 149 13.45 -30.87 -2.50
C SER A 149 12.52 -32.06 -2.70
N VAL A 150 11.24 -31.82 -3.00
CA VAL A 150 10.29 -32.89 -3.34
C VAL A 150 10.75 -33.66 -4.59
N ARG A 151 11.17 -32.95 -5.64
CA ARG A 151 11.66 -33.59 -6.87
C ARG A 151 12.89 -34.48 -6.65
N ARG A 152 13.79 -34.08 -5.72
CA ARG A 152 14.97 -34.86 -5.33
C ARG A 152 14.64 -36.09 -4.49
N LEU A 153 13.58 -36.04 -3.68
CA LEU A 153 13.12 -37.19 -2.92
C LEU A 153 12.52 -38.24 -3.86
N LEU A 154 11.64 -37.81 -4.77
CA LEU A 154 11.03 -38.71 -5.77
C LEU A 154 12.07 -39.36 -6.68
N ALA A 155 13.11 -38.62 -7.10
CA ALA A 155 14.19 -39.16 -7.93
C ALA A 155 15.18 -40.11 -7.20
N ARG A 156 15.03 -40.31 -5.88
CA ARG A 156 15.84 -41.28 -5.11
C ARG A 156 15.09 -42.59 -4.84
N GLU A 157 13.80 -42.63 -5.16
CA GLU A 157 12.95 -43.81 -4.99
C GLU A 157 12.81 -44.63 -6.30
N GLU A 158 13.47 -44.19 -7.37
CA GLU A 158 13.67 -44.90 -8.65
C GLU A 158 15.08 -45.50 -8.74
#